data_AF-B3EA81-F1
#
_entry.id   AF-B3EA81-F1
#
_cell.length_a   1.000
_cell.length_b   1.000
_cell.length_c   1.000
_cell.angle_alpha   90.00
_cell.angle_beta   90.00
_cell.angle_gamma   90.00
#
_symmetry.space_group_name_H-M   'P 1'
#
loop_
_entity.id
_entity.type
_entity.pdbx_description
1 polymer ?
#
loop_
_entity_poly.entity_id
_entity_poly.type
_entity_poly.pdbx_seq_one_letter_code
_entity_poly.pdbx_strand_id
1 'polypeptide(L)'
;MDLGLLQSEVAKIIGVTESSVWNWEHGTEPELQYNPKIIEFLGYVPFDCPDDTVGRLAWYKRVNGMNLEYLGEAMGRDPEQLSDWLSGRHRPFRKNRGKIELFLEEQGIFLPTKKIS
;
A
#
# COMPACT_ATOMS: atom_id res chain seq x y z
N MET A 1 10.09 15.65 3.85
CA MET A 1 10.48 15.04 5.13
C MET A 1 11.48 15.98 5.75
N ASP A 2 11.22 16.55 6.93
CA ASP A 2 12.23 17.39 7.61
C ASP A 2 12.39 16.86 9.04
N LEU A 3 13.06 15.71 9.12
CA LEU A 3 13.35 15.01 10.38
C LEU A 3 14.73 15.43 10.95
N GLY A 4 15.41 16.39 10.32
CA GLY A 4 16.77 16.80 10.69
C GLY A 4 17.85 15.73 10.49
N LEU A 5 17.53 14.63 9.79
CA LEU A 5 18.42 13.52 9.50
C LEU A 5 19.08 13.68 8.13
N LEU A 6 20.33 13.23 8.02
CA LEU A 6 21.01 13.11 6.73
C LEU A 6 20.38 11.95 5.93
N GLN A 7 20.35 12.08 4.59
CA GLN A 7 19.88 11.01 3.70
C GLN A 7 20.59 9.67 3.96
N SER A 8 21.88 9.71 4.28
CA SER A 8 22.68 8.53 4.63
C SER A 8 22.27 7.86 5.96
N GLU A 9 21.69 8.61 6.91
CA GLU A 9 21.15 8.07 8.15
C GLU A 9 19.79 7.40 7.90
N VAL A 10 18.92 8.06 7.13
CA VAL A 10 17.63 7.51 6.70
C VAL A 10 17.84 6.20 5.93
N ALA A 11 18.82 6.18 5.02
CA ALA A 11 19.18 5.01 4.24
C ALA A 11 19.57 3.82 5.12
N LYS A 12 20.36 4.05 6.18
CA LYS A 12 20.74 3.01 7.15
C LYS A 12 19.55 2.49 7.95
N ILE A 13 18.63 3.37 8.37
CA ILE A 13 17.44 2.99 9.14
C ILE A 13 16.52 2.10 8.30
N ILE A 14 16.26 2.49 7.05
CA ILE A 14 15.38 1.75 6.13
C ILE A 14 16.10 0.50 5.56
N GLY A 15 17.43 0.53 5.51
CA GLY A 15 18.26 -0.54 4.94
C GLY A 15 18.35 -0.47 3.40
N VAL A 16 18.48 0.74 2.85
CA VAL A 16 18.68 1.03 1.43
C VAL A 16 19.94 1.87 1.21
N THR A 17 20.24 2.24 -0.03
CA THR A 17 21.33 3.16 -0.32
C THR A 17 20.88 4.61 -0.16
N GLU A 18 21.84 5.50 0.09
CA GLU A 18 21.61 6.95 0.10
C GLU A 18 21.02 7.43 -1.23
N SER A 19 21.46 6.86 -2.35
CA SER A 19 20.90 7.16 -3.68
C SER A 19 19.42 6.78 -3.82
N SER A 20 18.96 5.70 -3.18
CA SER A 20 17.53 5.36 -3.15
C SER A 20 16.73 6.45 -2.43
N VAL A 21 17.20 6.90 -1.27
CA VAL A 21 16.55 7.97 -0.50
C VAL A 21 16.53 9.27 -1.31
N TRP A 22 17.66 9.65 -1.92
CA TRP A 22 17.74 10.83 -2.79
C TRP A 22 16.73 10.75 -3.95
N ASN A 23 16.65 9.61 -4.63
CA ASN A 23 15.70 9.40 -5.73
C ASN A 23 14.26 9.57 -5.27
N TRP A 24 13.91 9.04 -4.08
CA TRP A 24 12.56 9.16 -3.52
C TRP A 24 12.19 10.60 -3.18
N GLU A 25 13.11 11.35 -2.61
CA GLU A 25 12.92 12.78 -2.35
C GLU A 25 12.80 13.62 -3.63
N HIS A 26 13.34 13.12 -4.75
CA HIS A 26 13.26 13.74 -6.07
C HIS A 26 12.12 13.18 -6.94
N GLY A 27 11.14 12.52 -6.33
CA GLY A 27 9.89 12.11 -6.98
C GLY A 27 9.91 10.72 -7.62
N THR A 28 10.95 9.92 -7.38
CA THR A 28 10.91 8.50 -7.75
C THR A 28 10.06 7.73 -6.72
N GLU A 29 9.04 7.04 -7.18
CA GLU A 29 8.24 6.21 -6.27
C GLU A 29 9.05 5.02 -5.73
N PRO A 30 9.03 4.77 -4.41
CA PRO A 30 9.66 3.59 -3.84
C PRO A 30 9.05 2.29 -4.37
N GLU A 31 9.90 1.28 -4.54
CA GLU A 31 9.42 -0.07 -4.82
C GLU A 31 8.53 -0.58 -3.68
N LEU A 32 7.55 -1.40 -4.03
CA LEU A 32 6.50 -1.84 -3.11
C LEU A 32 7.04 -2.39 -1.79
N GLN A 33 8.08 -3.22 -1.85
CA GLN A 33 8.69 -3.87 -0.69
C GLN A 33 9.26 -2.90 0.35
N TYR A 34 9.55 -1.65 -0.03
CA TYR A 34 10.10 -0.64 0.87
C TYR A 34 9.01 0.18 1.58
N ASN A 35 7.78 0.20 1.06
CA ASN A 35 6.69 0.96 1.67
C ASN A 35 6.47 0.63 3.16
N PRO A 36 6.45 -0.64 3.61
CA PRO A 36 6.27 -0.95 5.04
C PRO A 36 7.34 -0.29 5.92
N LYS A 37 8.61 -0.38 5.51
CA LYS A 37 9.74 0.20 6.25
C LYS A 37 9.75 1.72 6.22
N ILE A 38 9.35 2.32 5.09
CA ILE A 38 9.20 3.77 4.97
C ILE A 38 8.08 4.26 5.89
N ILE A 39 6.93 3.56 5.92
CA ILE A 39 5.80 3.90 6.78
C ILE A 39 6.18 3.74 8.26
N GLU A 40 6.89 2.68 8.62
CA GLU A 40 7.43 2.47 9.96
C GLU A 40 8.39 3.60 10.38
N PHE A 41 9.31 3.98 9.49
CA PHE A 41 10.24 5.09 9.72
C PHE A 41 9.53 6.44 9.90
N LEU A 42 8.52 6.72 9.07
CA LEU A 42 7.75 7.97 9.13
C LEU A 42 6.78 8.02 10.31
N GLY A 43 6.31 6.86 10.78
CA GLY A 43 5.24 6.75 11.78
C GLY A 43 3.84 7.06 11.24
N TYR A 44 3.69 7.27 9.93
CA TYR A 44 2.42 7.51 9.24
C TYR A 44 2.49 7.07 7.77
N VAL A 45 1.33 6.92 7.13
CA VAL A 45 1.24 6.59 5.69
C VAL A 45 1.30 7.87 4.85
N PRO A 46 2.29 8.05 3.95
CA PRO A 46 2.52 9.32 3.27
C PRO A 46 1.64 9.55 2.03
N PHE A 47 0.57 8.76 1.85
CA PHE A 47 -0.34 8.85 0.71
C PHE A 47 -1.78 8.50 1.13
N ASP A 48 -2.74 9.14 0.48
CA ASP A 48 -4.16 9.02 0.82
C ASP A 48 -4.73 7.63 0.52
N CYS A 49 -5.66 7.20 1.37
CA CYS A 49 -6.46 6.00 1.16
C CYS A 49 -7.70 6.36 0.32
N PRO A 50 -7.89 5.79 -0.88
CA PRO A 50 -9.09 6.04 -1.68
C PRO A 50 -10.36 5.55 -0.98
N ASP A 51 -11.53 6.10 -1.35
CA ASP A 51 -12.81 5.70 -0.76
C ASP A 51 -13.43 4.44 -1.41
N ASP A 52 -13.03 4.11 -2.64
CA ASP A 52 -13.60 2.99 -3.37
C ASP A 52 -12.96 1.66 -2.98
N THR A 53 -13.73 0.57 -3.07
CA THR A 53 -13.31 -0.78 -2.66
C THR A 53 -11.99 -1.24 -3.29
N VAL A 54 -11.78 -0.95 -4.59
CA VAL A 54 -10.60 -1.42 -5.31
C VAL A 54 -9.40 -0.52 -4.99
N GLY A 55 -9.60 0.78 -4.88
CA GLY A 55 -8.60 1.73 -4.42
C GLY A 55 -8.10 1.41 -3.01
N ARG A 56 -8.99 1.03 -2.09
CA ARG A 56 -8.61 0.57 -0.74
C ARG A 56 -7.80 -0.72 -0.77
N LEU A 57 -8.13 -1.65 -1.67
CA LEU A 57 -7.33 -2.87 -1.88
C LEU A 57 -5.94 -2.55 -2.43
N ALA A 58 -5.84 -1.62 -3.39
CA ALA A 58 -4.57 -1.15 -3.95
C ALA A 58 -3.72 -0.47 -2.87
N TRP A 59 -4.36 0.36 -2.04
CA TRP A 59 -3.73 1.02 -0.91
C TRP A 59 -3.21 0.02 0.11
N TYR A 60 -4.03 -0.97 0.51
CA TYR A 60 -3.62 -2.05 1.41
C TYR A 60 -2.40 -2.81 0.87
N LYS A 61 -2.44 -3.19 -0.41
CA LYS A 61 -1.33 -3.85 -1.10
C LYS A 61 -0.04 -3.01 -1.04
N ARG A 62 -0.15 -1.69 -1.28
CA ARG A 62 0.98 -0.76 -1.25
C ARG A 62 1.55 -0.62 0.15
N VAL A 63 0.71 -0.37 1.15
CA VAL A 63 1.11 -0.19 2.56
C VAL A 63 1.84 -1.41 3.12
N ASN A 64 1.35 -2.60 2.79
CA ASN A 64 1.96 -3.85 3.24
C ASN A 64 3.09 -4.33 2.31
N GLY A 65 3.45 -3.57 1.28
CA GLY A 65 4.50 -3.91 0.33
C GLY A 65 4.28 -5.23 -0.42
N MET A 66 3.02 -5.62 -0.58
CA MET A 66 2.64 -6.90 -1.18
C MET A 66 2.75 -6.84 -2.70
N ASN A 67 3.28 -7.91 -3.30
CA ASN A 67 3.08 -8.20 -4.72
C ASN A 67 1.68 -8.84 -4.93
N LEU A 68 1.34 -9.18 -6.18
CA LEU A 68 0.04 -9.79 -6.49
C LEU A 68 -0.09 -11.21 -5.95
N GLU A 69 1.01 -11.97 -5.90
CA GLU A 69 1.05 -13.34 -5.35
C GLU A 69 0.67 -13.35 -3.87
N TYR A 70 1.35 -12.54 -3.06
CA TYR A 70 1.08 -12.45 -1.63
C TYR A 70 -0.32 -11.91 -1.34
N LEU A 71 -0.81 -10.93 -2.11
CA LEU A 71 -2.18 -10.45 -1.97
C LEU A 71 -3.20 -11.53 -2.35
N GLY A 72 -2.89 -12.32 -3.39
CA GLY A 72 -3.70 -13.45 -3.84
C GLY A 72 -3.81 -14.52 -2.76
N GLU A 73 -2.68 -14.93 -2.19
CA GLU A 73 -2.63 -15.87 -1.07
C GLU A 73 -3.43 -15.35 0.14
N ALA A 74 -3.20 -14.10 0.55
CA ALA A 74 -3.88 -13.50 1.69
C ALA A 74 -5.42 -13.42 1.51
N MET A 75 -5.89 -13.12 0.30
CA MET A 75 -7.32 -13.00 0.01
C MET A 75 -7.96 -14.31 -0.50
N GLY A 76 -7.17 -15.37 -0.68
CA GLY A 76 -7.60 -16.62 -1.31
C GLY A 76 -8.07 -16.43 -2.75
N ARG A 77 -7.38 -15.60 -3.54
CA ARG A 77 -7.70 -15.24 -4.92
C ARG A 77 -6.52 -15.41 -5.87
N ASP A 78 -6.90 -15.58 -7.12
CA ASP A 78 -5.94 -15.65 -8.22
C ASP A 78 -5.27 -14.27 -8.47
N PRO A 79 -3.93 -14.21 -8.59
CA PRO A 79 -3.18 -12.97 -8.85
C PRO A 79 -3.55 -12.28 -10.16
N GLU A 80 -3.93 -13.01 -11.21
CA GLU A 80 -4.36 -12.44 -12.50
C GLU A 80 -5.70 -11.71 -12.34
N GLN A 81 -6.64 -12.33 -11.62
CA GLN A 81 -7.90 -11.69 -11.25
C GLN A 81 -7.68 -10.39 -10.45
N LEU A 82 -6.72 -10.38 -9.53
CA LEU A 82 -6.34 -9.18 -8.78
C LEU A 82 -5.72 -8.11 -9.69
N SER A 83 -4.83 -8.52 -10.59
CA SER A 83 -4.21 -7.64 -11.59
C SER A 83 -5.25 -6.92 -12.44
N ASP A 84 -6.24 -7.66 -12.93
CA ASP A 84 -7.33 -7.12 -13.73
C ASP A 84 -8.18 -6.10 -12.98
N TRP A 85 -8.41 -6.32 -11.67
CA TRP A 85 -9.14 -5.37 -10.83
C TRP A 85 -8.33 -4.12 -10.55
N LEU A 86 -7.07 -4.27 -10.12
CA LEU A 86 -6.21 -3.17 -9.71
C LEU A 86 -5.75 -2.30 -10.89
N SER A 87 -5.65 -2.87 -12.09
CA SER A 87 -5.40 -2.11 -13.33
C SER A 87 -6.65 -1.43 -13.90
N GLY A 88 -7.83 -1.73 -13.36
CA GLY A 88 -9.11 -1.24 -13.86
C GLY A 88 -9.58 -1.89 -15.15
N ARG A 89 -8.88 -2.91 -15.67
CA ARG A 89 -9.27 -3.68 -16.86
C ARG A 89 -10.64 -4.33 -16.66
N HIS A 90 -10.88 -4.89 -15.48
CA HIS A 90 -12.16 -5.45 -15.09
C HIS A 90 -12.60 -4.94 -13.73
N ARG A 91 -13.89 -4.63 -13.58
CA ARG A 91 -14.45 -4.26 -12.29
C ARG A 91 -14.99 -5.50 -11.56
N PRO A 92 -14.72 -5.66 -10.26
CA PRO A 92 -15.28 -6.76 -9.50
C PRO A 92 -16.81 -6.67 -9.42
N PHE A 93 -17.48 -7.78 -9.74
CA PHE A 93 -18.92 -7.93 -9.53
C PHE A 93 -19.28 -7.81 -8.04
N ARG A 94 -20.57 -7.58 -7.74
CA ARG A 94 -21.08 -7.34 -6.39
C ARG A 94 -20.57 -8.35 -5.35
N LYS A 95 -20.57 -9.65 -5.70
CA LYS A 95 -20.07 -10.72 -4.82
C LYS A 95 -18.57 -10.61 -4.51
N ASN A 96 -17.77 -10.23 -5.51
CA ASN A 96 -16.32 -10.07 -5.33
C ASN A 96 -16.01 -8.79 -4.55
N ARG A 97 -16.74 -7.69 -4.79
CA ARG A 97 -16.65 -6.47 -3.97
C ARG A 97 -16.92 -6.76 -2.50
N GLY A 98 -17.99 -7.48 -2.18
CA GLY A 98 -18.29 -7.87 -0.80
C GLY A 98 -17.16 -8.68 -0.15
N LYS A 99 -16.48 -9.55 -0.90
CA LYS A 99 -15.31 -10.30 -0.39
C LYS A 99 -14.08 -9.42 -0.17
N ILE A 100 -13.85 -8.43 -1.03
CA ILE A 100 -12.76 -7.45 -0.83
C ILE A 100 -13.05 -6.63 0.43
N GLU A 101 -14.28 -6.15 0.60
CA GLU A 101 -14.66 -5.39 1.80
C GLU A 101 -14.49 -6.20 3.08
N LEU A 102 -15.00 -7.45 3.11
CA LEU A 102 -14.81 -8.34 4.27
C LEU A 102 -13.33 -8.59 4.57
N PHE A 103 -12.53 -8.88 3.54
CA PHE A 103 -11.08 -9.04 3.69
C PHE A 103 -10.46 -7.79 4.32
N LEU A 104 -10.76 -6.59 3.81
CA LEU A 104 -10.20 -5.33 4.33
C LEU A 104 -10.69 -5.02 5.76
N GLU A 105 -11.94 -5.35 6.10
CA GLU A 105 -12.49 -5.20 7.45
C GLU A 105 -11.76 -6.12 8.45
N GLU A 106 -11.47 -7.37 8.06
CA GLU A 106 -10.70 -8.32 8.87
C GLU A 106 -9.26 -7.85 9.15
N GLN A 107 -8.66 -7.08 8.23
CA GLN A 107 -7.31 -6.51 8.41
C GLN A 107 -7.29 -5.24 9.29
N GLY A 108 -8.45 -4.66 9.59
CA GLY A 108 -8.76 -4.05 10.89
C GLY A 108 -7.96 -2.86 11.46
N ILE A 109 -6.98 -2.22 10.77
CA ILE A 109 -6.21 -1.12 11.40
C ILE A 109 -6.06 0.17 10.56
N PHE A 110 -6.52 0.23 9.30
CA PHE A 110 -6.14 1.36 8.42
C PHE A 110 -7.23 2.00 7.56
N LEU A 111 -8.50 1.72 7.83
CA LEU A 111 -9.57 2.39 7.10
C LEU A 111 -10.02 3.62 7.90
N PRO A 112 -9.95 4.85 7.36
CA PRO A 112 -10.65 5.96 7.96
C PRO A 112 -12.12 5.56 8.05
N THR A 113 -12.61 5.42 9.29
CA THR A 113 -14.02 5.19 9.55
C THR A 113 -14.79 6.30 8.85
N LYS A 114 -15.70 5.92 7.93
CA LYS A 114 -16.63 6.86 7.31
C LYS A 114 -17.25 7.70 8.43
N LYS A 115 -16.91 8.99 8.52
CA LYS A 115 -17.72 9.95 9.25
C LYS A 115 -19.05 10.04 8.52
N ILE A 116 -20.05 9.37 9.07
CA ILE A 116 -21.44 9.60 8.69
C ILE A 116 -21.76 11.00 9.20
N SER A 117 -21.87 11.95 8.29
CA SER A 117 -22.50 13.26 8.49
C SER A 117 -24.02 13.12 8.50
#